data_AF-A0A7Y3DCR0-F1
#
_entry.id   AF-A0A7Y3DCR0-F1
#
_cell.length_a   1.000
_cell.length_b   1.000
_cell.length_c   1.000
_cell.angle_alpha   90.00
_cell.angle_beta   90.00
_cell.angle_gamma   90.00
#
_symmetry.space_group_name_H-M   'P 1'
#
loop_
_entity.id
_entity.type
_entity.pdbx_description
1 polymer ?
#
loop_
_entity_poly.entity_id
_entity_poly.type
_entity_poly.pdbx_seq_one_letter_code
_entity_poly.pdbx_strand_id
1 'polypeptide(L)'
;MSPPVSRKLATLALLLAASLLGACRSTPESDPRYRPSENVLEVVAVLRRHVPDDTYRFEPARDFAGRNVYRASLIRLENLERVHGDALRAGHMDGVLAFAKARALERIRAFSLAAEHYRRAAELEEPLALEALRGAAACEALDEAAEV
;
A
#
# COMPACT_ATOMS: atom_id res chain seq x y z
N MET A 1 16.14 -35.53 -50.82
CA MET A 1 16.22 -34.10 -51.20
C MET A 1 15.97 -33.27 -49.93
N SER A 2 17.04 -33.02 -49.16
CA SER A 2 16.94 -32.37 -47.84
C SER A 2 16.94 -30.85 -47.99
N PRO A 3 16.01 -30.09 -47.39
CA PRO A 3 16.06 -28.64 -47.45
C PRO A 3 17.31 -28.14 -46.70
N PRO A 4 18.01 -27.09 -47.18
CA PRO A 4 19.23 -26.60 -46.56
C PRO A 4 18.91 -26.04 -45.17
N VAL A 5 19.66 -26.48 -44.15
CA VAL A 5 19.54 -26.09 -42.72
C VAL A 5 19.45 -24.57 -42.53
N SER A 6 20.07 -23.80 -43.43
CA SER A 6 20.01 -22.33 -43.51
C SER A 6 18.58 -21.76 -43.60
N ARG A 7 17.67 -22.39 -44.35
CA ARG A 7 16.28 -21.91 -44.49
C ARG A 7 15.48 -22.06 -43.20
N LYS A 8 15.74 -23.13 -42.42
CA LYS A 8 15.07 -23.38 -41.14
C LYS A 8 15.52 -22.40 -40.04
N LEU A 9 16.81 -22.04 -40.03
CA LEU A 9 17.36 -21.03 -39.11
C LEU A 9 16.83 -19.63 -39.43
N ALA A 10 16.73 -19.27 -40.70
CA ALA A 10 16.16 -17.99 -41.13
C ALA A 10 14.68 -17.85 -40.73
N THR A 11 13.87 -18.91 -40.88
CA THR A 11 12.47 -18.90 -40.44
C THR A 11 12.33 -18.81 -38.92
N LEU A 12 13.21 -19.46 -38.16
CA LEU A 12 13.20 -19.39 -36.70
C LEU A 12 13.55 -17.98 -36.21
N ALA A 13 14.57 -17.36 -36.81
CA ALA A 13 14.96 -15.99 -36.49
C ALA A 13 13.85 -14.98 -36.81
N LEU A 14 13.13 -15.17 -37.92
CA LEU A 14 12.00 -14.31 -38.30
C LEU A 14 10.82 -14.45 -37.32
N LEU A 15 10.54 -15.69 -36.87
CA LEU A 15 9.51 -15.96 -35.87
C LEU A 15 9.87 -15.36 -34.50
N LEU A 16 11.15 -15.42 -34.10
CA LEU A 16 11.64 -14.82 -32.86
C LEU A 16 11.61 -13.29 -32.91
N ALA A 17 11.94 -12.69 -34.05
CA ALA A 17 11.86 -11.25 -34.24
C ALA A 17 10.39 -10.76 -34.23
N ALA A 18 9.47 -11.53 -34.83
CA ALA A 18 8.05 -11.22 -34.81
C ALA A 18 7.42 -11.32 -33.41
N SER A 19 7.86 -12.26 -32.57
CA SER A 19 7.38 -12.36 -31.18
C SER A 19 7.92 -11.24 -30.29
N LEU A 20 9.15 -10.78 -30.52
CA LEU A 20 9.73 -9.63 -29.80
C LEU A 20 9.04 -8.31 -30.14
N LEU A 21 8.56 -8.12 -31.37
CA LEU A 21 7.84 -6.91 -31.80
C LEU A 21 6.42 -6.80 -31.23
N GLY A 22 5.81 -7.92 -30.81
CA GLY A 22 4.46 -7.93 -30.22
C GLY A 22 4.42 -7.71 -28.70
N ALA A 23 5.56 -7.78 -28.01
CA ALA A 23 5.63 -7.77 -26.54
C ALA A 23 5.60 -6.36 -25.92
N CYS A 24 5.81 -5.31 -26.71
CA CYS A 24 5.85 -3.92 -26.22
C CYS A 24 4.53 -3.17 -26.45
N ARG A 25 3.38 -3.80 -26.17
CA ARG A 25 2.11 -3.05 -26.13
C ARG A 25 1.91 -2.46 -24.74
N SER A 26 2.14 -1.15 -24.62
CA SER A 26 1.74 -0.41 -23.42
C SER A 26 0.25 -0.57 -23.20
N THR A 27 -0.18 -0.87 -21.97
CA THR A 27 -1.58 -0.83 -21.61
C THR A 27 -2.11 0.59 -21.82
N PRO A 28 -3.28 0.77 -22.46
CA PRO A 28 -3.85 2.09 -22.67
C PRO A 28 -4.09 2.75 -21.31
N GLU A 29 -3.66 4.00 -21.16
CA GLU A 29 -3.85 4.75 -19.93
C GLU A 29 -5.36 4.92 -19.67
N SER A 30 -5.81 4.63 -18.45
CA SER A 30 -7.22 4.78 -18.10
C SER A 30 -7.65 6.24 -18.22
N ASP A 31 -8.85 6.47 -18.76
CA ASP A 31 -9.43 7.80 -18.94
C ASP A 31 -9.43 8.56 -17.60
N PRO A 32 -8.81 9.76 -17.52
CA PRO A 32 -8.77 10.60 -16.32
C PRO A 32 -10.11 10.76 -15.61
N ARG A 33 -11.22 10.77 -16.34
CA ARG A 33 -12.57 10.98 -15.80
C ARG A 33 -13.11 9.80 -15.00
N TYR A 34 -12.57 8.59 -15.25
CA TYR A 34 -12.99 7.36 -14.58
C TYR A 34 -11.93 6.84 -13.61
N ARG A 35 -10.86 7.61 -13.37
CA ARG A 35 -9.88 7.30 -12.34
C ARG A 35 -10.53 7.51 -10.97
N PRO A 36 -10.26 6.63 -9.98
CA PRO A 36 -10.56 6.96 -8.60
C PRO A 36 -9.95 8.33 -8.29
N SER A 37 -10.76 9.27 -7.82
CA SER A 37 -10.27 10.60 -7.41
C SER A 37 -9.32 10.50 -6.21
N GLU A 38 -9.41 9.39 -5.49
CA GLU A 38 -8.66 9.13 -4.28
C GLU A 38 -7.31 8.45 -4.59
N ASN A 39 -6.25 9.01 -4.00
CA ASN A 39 -4.92 8.40 -4.01
C ASN A 39 -4.42 8.18 -2.57
N VAL A 40 -3.38 7.35 -2.42
CA VAL A 40 -2.81 7.02 -1.10
C VAL A 40 -2.36 8.27 -0.33
N LEU A 41 -1.81 9.27 -1.02
CA LEU A 41 -1.34 10.50 -0.38
C LEU A 41 -2.48 11.32 0.23
N GLU A 42 -3.65 11.34 -0.41
CA GLU A 42 -4.84 11.98 0.15
C GLU A 42 -5.29 11.31 1.44
N VAL A 43 -5.34 9.97 1.46
CA VAL A 43 -5.73 9.22 2.66
C VAL A 43 -4.70 9.42 3.79
N VAL A 44 -3.42 9.37 3.45
CA VAL A 44 -2.32 9.64 4.40
C VAL A 44 -2.37 11.08 4.90
N ALA A 45 -2.70 12.06 4.07
CA ALA A 45 -2.82 13.45 4.48
C ALA A 45 -3.97 13.64 5.50
N VAL A 46 -5.11 12.99 5.28
CA VAL A 46 -6.21 12.98 6.25
C VAL A 46 -5.76 12.35 7.57
N LEU A 47 -5.11 11.18 7.52
CA LEU A 47 -4.57 10.54 8.72
C LEU A 47 -3.61 11.46 9.48
N ARG A 48 -2.61 12.03 8.80
CA ARG A 48 -1.59 12.91 9.41
C ARG A 48 -2.21 14.12 10.12
N ARG A 49 -3.32 14.66 9.60
CA ARG A 49 -4.05 15.74 10.26
C ARG A 49 -4.62 15.32 11.61
N HIS A 50 -5.09 14.08 11.73
CA HIS A 50 -5.81 13.56 12.90
C HIS A 50 -4.96 12.68 13.82
N VAL A 51 -3.75 12.27 13.41
CA VAL A 51 -2.81 11.51 14.27
C VAL A 51 -2.53 12.22 15.60
N PRO A 52 -2.38 13.56 15.67
CA PRO A 52 -2.16 14.25 16.94
C PRO A 52 -3.40 14.34 17.85
N ASP A 53 -4.59 13.93 17.39
CA ASP A 53 -5.81 14.07 18.18
C ASP A 53 -5.74 13.21 19.45
N ASP A 54 -6.15 13.79 20.58
CA ASP A 54 -6.25 13.12 21.88
C ASP A 54 -7.54 12.30 21.94
N THR A 55 -7.49 11.10 21.35
CA THR A 55 -8.60 10.13 21.32
C THR A 55 -8.84 9.42 22.66
N TYR A 56 -8.05 9.74 23.69
CA TYR A 56 -8.31 9.30 25.06
C TYR A 56 -9.30 10.26 25.75
N ARG A 57 -9.15 11.57 25.53
CA ARG A 57 -10.02 12.59 26.14
C ARG A 57 -11.24 12.93 25.30
N PHE A 58 -11.14 12.85 23.98
CA PHE A 58 -12.20 13.29 23.06
C PHE A 58 -12.62 12.17 22.12
N GLU A 59 -13.86 12.27 21.60
CA GLU A 59 -14.30 11.35 20.55
C GLU A 59 -13.41 11.50 19.29
N PRO A 60 -13.11 10.39 18.60
CA PRO A 60 -12.44 10.43 17.30
C PRO A 60 -13.19 11.33 16.31
N ALA A 61 -12.43 12.07 15.49
CA ALA A 61 -13.00 12.84 14.41
C ALA A 61 -13.83 11.95 13.46
N ARG A 62 -14.81 12.58 12.80
CA ARG A 62 -15.74 11.91 11.87
C ARG A 62 -15.61 12.49 10.47
N ASP A 63 -15.75 11.64 9.46
CA ASP A 63 -15.85 12.07 8.06
C ASP A 63 -17.23 12.70 7.77
N PHE A 64 -17.43 13.16 6.54
CA PHE A 64 -18.71 13.75 6.12
C PHE A 64 -19.91 12.78 6.22
N ALA A 65 -19.63 11.47 6.28
CA ALA A 65 -20.62 10.41 6.45
C ALA A 65 -20.81 10.00 7.93
N GLY A 66 -20.20 10.73 8.87
CA GLY A 66 -20.30 10.47 10.31
C GLY A 66 -19.45 9.30 10.81
N ARG A 67 -18.59 8.71 9.95
CA ARG A 67 -17.76 7.55 10.29
C ARG A 67 -16.45 8.01 10.93
N ASN A 68 -15.94 7.23 11.88
CA ASN A 68 -14.64 7.45 12.50
C ASN A 68 -13.54 7.56 11.42
N VAL A 69 -12.78 8.66 11.41
CA VAL A 69 -11.79 8.97 10.37
C VAL A 69 -10.69 7.93 10.26
N TYR A 70 -10.24 7.33 11.37
CA TYR A 70 -9.18 6.33 11.37
C TYR A 70 -9.66 5.03 10.75
N ARG A 71 -10.87 4.57 11.12
CA ARG A 71 -11.50 3.39 10.52
C ARG A 71 -11.77 3.59 9.03
N ALA A 72 -12.30 4.76 8.66
CA ALA A 72 -12.56 5.09 7.26
C ALA A 72 -11.25 5.10 6.45
N SER A 73 -10.18 5.68 7.00
CA SER A 73 -8.87 5.71 6.35
C SER A 73 -8.24 4.33 6.21
N LEU A 74 -8.34 3.47 7.24
CA LEU A 74 -7.83 2.09 7.16
C LEU A 74 -8.47 1.31 6.01
N ILE A 75 -9.81 1.31 5.94
CA ILE A 75 -10.56 0.62 4.88
C ILE A 75 -10.18 1.17 3.49
N ARG A 76 -9.97 2.49 3.40
CA ARG A 76 -9.54 3.15 2.16
C ARG A 76 -8.15 2.70 1.72
N LEU A 77 -7.19 2.65 2.64
CA LEU A 77 -5.84 2.14 2.37
C LEU A 77 -5.86 0.66 1.94
N GLU A 78 -6.65 -0.18 2.61
CA GLU A 78 -6.81 -1.60 2.25
C GLU A 78 -7.45 -1.78 0.87
N ASN A 79 -8.44 -0.96 0.53
CA ASN A 79 -9.05 -0.98 -0.79
C ASN A 79 -8.08 -0.52 -1.87
N LEU A 80 -7.32 0.55 -1.64
CA LEU A 80 -6.31 1.03 -2.57
C LEU A 80 -5.21 -0.01 -2.79
N GLU A 81 -4.72 -0.65 -1.73
CA GLU A 81 -3.73 -1.73 -1.82
C GLU A 81 -4.28 -2.94 -2.57
N ARG A 82 -5.55 -3.32 -2.32
CA ARG A 82 -6.19 -4.45 -3.02
C ARG A 82 -6.38 -4.20 -4.52
N VAL A 83 -6.72 -2.96 -4.91
CA VAL A 83 -7.02 -2.62 -6.31
C VAL A 83 -5.76 -2.21 -7.09
N HIS A 84 -4.80 -1.56 -6.43
CA HIS A 84 -3.63 -0.95 -7.07
C HIS A 84 -2.30 -1.49 -6.53
N GLY A 85 -2.31 -2.66 -5.88
CA GLY A 85 -1.14 -3.22 -5.21
C GLY A 85 0.13 -3.25 -6.06
N ASP A 86 0.05 -3.72 -7.31
CA ASP A 86 1.23 -3.79 -8.19
C ASP A 86 1.83 -2.41 -8.47
N ALA A 87 0.99 -1.40 -8.72
CA ALA A 87 1.42 -0.03 -8.97
C ALA A 87 2.01 0.62 -7.71
N LEU A 88 1.43 0.33 -6.54
CA LEU A 88 1.90 0.83 -5.25
C LEU A 88 3.26 0.22 -4.88
N ARG A 89 3.44 -1.08 -5.12
CA ARG A 89 4.74 -1.77 -4.98
C ARG A 89 5.79 -1.19 -5.91
N ALA A 90 5.45 -1.00 -7.19
CA ALA A 90 6.35 -0.38 -8.16
C ALA A 90 6.72 1.06 -7.80
N GLY A 91 5.82 1.78 -7.12
CA GLY A 91 6.06 3.11 -6.56
C GLY A 91 6.74 3.12 -5.18
N HIS A 92 7.20 1.98 -4.67
CA HIS A 92 7.83 1.83 -3.35
C HIS A 92 6.96 2.32 -2.18
N MET A 93 5.64 2.17 -2.28
CA MET A 93 4.68 2.66 -1.27
C MET A 93 4.38 1.67 -0.15
N ASP A 94 4.93 0.46 -0.17
CA ASP A 94 4.57 -0.61 0.77
C ASP A 94 4.86 -0.25 2.23
N GLY A 95 6.03 0.33 2.48
CA GLY A 95 6.40 0.77 3.83
C GLY A 95 5.52 1.91 4.32
N VAL A 96 5.20 2.87 3.44
CA VAL A 96 4.28 3.97 3.74
C VAL A 96 2.87 3.46 4.05
N LEU A 97 2.37 2.49 3.28
CA LEU A 97 1.06 1.87 3.50
C LEU A 97 1.03 1.10 4.82
N ALA A 98 2.05 0.29 5.09
CA ALA A 98 2.18 -0.43 6.36
C ALA A 98 2.18 0.55 7.54
N PHE A 99 2.97 1.63 7.46
CA PHE A 99 3.04 2.65 8.50
C PHE A 99 1.71 3.38 8.70
N ALA A 100 1.06 3.79 7.61
CA ALA A 100 -0.21 4.51 7.67
C ALA A 100 -1.35 3.63 8.25
N LYS A 101 -1.39 2.35 7.88
CA LYS A 101 -2.31 1.37 8.48
C LYS A 101 -2.03 1.20 9.97
N ALA A 102 -0.76 1.11 10.38
CA ALA A 102 -0.38 1.04 11.79
C ALA A 102 -0.88 2.26 12.58
N ARG A 103 -0.68 3.49 12.07
CA ARG A 103 -1.21 4.71 12.70
C ARG A 103 -2.73 4.65 12.86
N ALA A 104 -3.46 4.18 11.84
CA ALA A 104 -4.91 4.08 11.91
C ALA A 104 -5.36 3.02 12.94
N LEU A 105 -4.72 1.85 12.96
CA LEU A 105 -4.97 0.74 13.88
C LEU A 105 -4.72 1.13 15.34
N GLU A 106 -3.61 1.81 15.61
CA GLU A 106 -3.27 2.36 16.93
C GLU A 106 -4.42 3.24 17.45
N ARG A 107 -4.95 4.12 16.61
CA ARG A 107 -6.01 5.07 17.00
C ARG A 107 -7.37 4.41 17.21
N ILE A 108 -7.60 3.23 16.66
CA ILE A 108 -8.79 2.40 16.95
C ILE A 108 -8.52 1.32 18.00
N ARG A 109 -7.35 1.35 18.66
CA ARG A 109 -6.94 0.45 19.76
C ARG A 109 -6.82 -1.02 19.34
N ALA A 110 -6.54 -1.28 18.07
CA ALA A 110 -6.19 -2.61 17.58
C ALA A 110 -4.67 -2.80 17.73
N PHE A 111 -4.18 -2.83 18.98
CA PHE A 111 -2.77 -2.64 19.30
C PHE A 111 -1.87 -3.78 18.78
N SER A 112 -2.24 -5.04 18.98
CA SER A 112 -1.56 -6.20 18.37
C SER A 112 -1.33 -6.02 16.85
N LEU A 113 -2.39 -5.75 16.09
CA LEU A 113 -2.31 -5.53 14.65
C LEU A 113 -1.51 -4.28 14.29
N ALA A 114 -1.64 -3.20 15.06
CA ALA A 114 -0.86 -1.98 14.85
C ALA A 114 0.64 -2.27 14.98
N ALA A 115 1.04 -3.04 15.99
CA ALA A 115 2.44 -3.43 16.20
C ALA A 115 3.00 -4.25 15.04
N GLU A 116 2.24 -5.22 14.53
CA GLU A 116 2.61 -5.99 13.34
C GLU A 116 2.86 -5.10 12.12
N HIS A 117 1.94 -4.18 11.83
CA HIS A 117 2.07 -3.25 10.71
C HIS A 117 3.24 -2.28 10.89
N TYR A 118 3.52 -1.83 12.11
CA TYR A 118 4.68 -1.01 12.41
C TYR A 118 5.99 -1.75 12.17
N ARG A 119 6.13 -2.99 12.66
CA ARG A 119 7.34 -3.80 12.39
C ARG A 119 7.53 -4.01 10.89
N ARG A 120 6.45 -4.31 10.18
CA ARG A 120 6.49 -4.45 8.73
C ARG A 120 6.93 -3.15 8.03
N ALA A 121 6.45 -2.00 8.48
CA ALA A 121 6.89 -0.72 7.95
C ALA A 121 8.39 -0.48 8.18
N ALA A 122 8.91 -0.83 9.36
CA ALA A 122 10.32 -0.70 9.68
C ALA A 122 11.24 -1.57 8.82
N GLU A 123 10.77 -2.76 8.42
CA GLU A 123 11.49 -3.64 7.49
C GLU A 123 11.53 -3.08 6.06
N LEU A 124 10.48 -2.36 5.66
CA LEU A 124 10.26 -1.92 4.28
C LEU A 124 10.79 -0.52 3.99
N GLU A 125 10.80 0.37 4.98
CA GLU A 125 11.13 1.79 4.83
C GLU A 125 12.08 2.26 5.92
N GLU A 126 13.38 2.28 5.60
CA GLU A 126 14.46 2.66 6.52
C GLU A 126 14.27 4.05 7.15
N PRO A 127 13.86 5.11 6.42
CA PRO A 127 13.53 6.41 6.99
C PRO A 127 12.42 6.39 8.06
N LEU A 128 11.49 5.42 7.99
CA LEU A 128 10.39 5.30 8.96
C LEU A 128 10.71 4.32 10.10
N ALA A 129 11.80 3.54 9.99
CA ALA A 129 12.06 2.42 10.89
C ALA A 129 12.12 2.82 12.37
N LEU A 130 12.78 3.93 12.69
CA LEU A 130 12.89 4.38 14.08
C LEU A 130 11.53 4.74 14.69
N GLU A 131 10.70 5.50 13.97
CA GLU A 131 9.36 5.88 14.45
C GLU A 131 8.45 4.66 14.51
N ALA A 132 8.52 3.79 13.50
CA ALA A 132 7.72 2.58 13.42
C ALA A 132 8.03 1.62 14.58
N LEU A 133 9.30 1.35 14.87
CA LEU A 133 9.66 0.48 15.99
C LEU A 133 9.25 1.05 17.35
N ARG A 134 9.30 2.38 17.52
CA ARG A 134 8.75 3.04 18.72
C ARG A 134 7.24 2.84 18.82
N GLY A 135 6.52 2.99 17.71
CA GLY A 135 5.08 2.73 17.62
C GLY A 135 4.74 1.28 17.94
N ALA A 136 5.50 0.32 17.41
CA ALA A 136 5.34 -1.11 17.70
C ALA A 136 5.50 -1.40 19.19
N ALA A 137 6.59 -0.94 19.80
CA ALA A 137 6.84 -1.16 21.23
C ALA A 137 5.76 -0.54 22.12
N ALA A 138 5.26 0.65 21.77
CA ALA A 138 4.16 1.28 22.50
C ALA A 138 2.85 0.49 22.37
N CYS A 139 2.54 -0.01 21.18
CA CYS A 139 1.35 -0.82 20.96
C CYS A 139 1.44 -2.17 21.68
N GLU A 140 2.59 -2.85 21.65
CA GLU A 140 2.82 -4.10 22.39
C GLU A 140 2.59 -3.92 23.90
N ALA A 141 3.16 -2.86 24.48
CA ALA A 141 2.96 -2.57 25.91
C ALA A 141 1.49 -2.27 26.26
N LEU A 142 0.75 -1.61 25.37
CA LEU A 142 -0.67 -1.33 25.57
C LEU A 142 -1.56 -2.57 25.39
N ASP A 143 -1.21 -3.45 24.45
CA ASP A 143 -1.90 -4.71 24.20
C ASP A 143 -1.75 -5.63 25.42
N GLU A 144 -0.51 -5.80 25.92
CA GLU A 144 -0.22 -6.56 27.14
C GLU A 144 -0.99 -6.00 28.35
N ALA A 145 -0.99 -4.67 28.52
CA ALA A 145 -1.70 -4.04 29.63
C ALA A 145 -3.23 -4.17 29.54
N ALA A 146 -3.79 -4.42 28.35
CA ALA A 146 -5.23 -4.59 28.15
C ALA A 146 -5.72 -6.02 28.45
N GLU A 147 -4.82 -6.99 28.56
CA GLU A 147 -5.15 -8.39 28.89
C GLU A 147 -5.25 -8.66 30.41
N VAL A 148 -4.86 -7.68 31.25
CA VAL A 148 -4.85 -7.75 32.72
C VAL A 148 -6.16 -7.23 33.32
#